data_AF-U4QVR1-F1
#
_entry.id   AF-U4QVR1-F1
#
_cell.length_a   1.000
_cell.length_b   1.000
_cell.length_c   1.000
_cell.angle_alpha   90.00
_cell.angle_beta   90.00
_cell.angle_gamma   90.00
#
_symmetry.space_group_name_H-M   'P 1'
#
loop_
_entity.id
_entity.type
_entity.pdbx_description
1 polymer ?
#
loop_
_entity_poly.entity_id
_entity_poly.type
_entity_poly.pdbx_seq_one_letter_code
_entity_poly.pdbx_strand_id
1 'polypeptide(L)'
;MKKKRRIVLSIARVLLCLFFVLPGNARAGLDGNRTQIAADAQKLGLVAGPVTNENGYSTVTLTLPATSPLSMNGRKTLTVREFFDTGGTIFAVAWEGSLPPDLSVLLGDKITRVPQKNLSPYRHQLLVQTPDLKLRVIGTARFRAGNAWIPARLPPGFRTDQIRVLAP
;
A
#
# COMPACT_ATOMS: atom_id res chain seq x y z
N MET A 1 -10.32 -27.04 71.01
CA MET A 1 -11.61 -26.34 70.81
C MET A 1 -11.41 -25.08 69.97
N LYS A 2 -11.84 -25.08 68.70
CA LYS A 2 -12.63 -24.04 67.99
C LYS A 2 -12.63 -24.38 66.48
N LYS A 3 -13.81 -24.85 66.04
CA LYS A 3 -14.22 -25.20 64.67
C LYS A 3 -14.40 -23.92 63.82
N LYS A 4 -14.37 -24.09 62.48
CA LYS A 4 -15.16 -23.40 61.41
C LYS A 4 -14.23 -22.96 60.26
N ARG A 5 -14.55 -23.08 58.96
CA ARG A 5 -15.71 -23.59 58.21
C ARG A 5 -15.21 -23.85 56.78
N ARG A 6 -15.64 -24.94 56.15
CA ARG A 6 -15.51 -25.16 54.71
C ARG A 6 -16.47 -24.19 54.00
N ILE A 7 -15.98 -23.46 53.00
CA ILE A 7 -16.83 -22.78 52.01
C ILE A 7 -16.45 -23.40 50.67
N VAL A 8 -17.32 -24.25 50.18
CA VAL A 8 -17.39 -24.67 48.79
C VAL A 8 -18.05 -23.52 48.04
N LEU A 9 -17.40 -22.98 47.00
CA LEU A 9 -18.10 -22.22 45.98
C LEU A 9 -17.52 -22.57 44.60
N SER A 10 -18.29 -23.38 43.89
CA SER A 10 -18.11 -23.78 42.50
C SER A 10 -18.91 -22.81 41.65
N ILE A 11 -18.29 -21.93 40.85
CA ILE A 11 -19.02 -21.13 39.85
C ILE A 11 -18.15 -20.92 38.58
N ALA A 12 -18.72 -21.41 37.48
CA ALA A 12 -18.59 -20.97 36.09
C ALA A 12 -17.26 -21.16 35.34
N ARG A 13 -17.25 -22.24 34.55
CA ARG A 13 -16.52 -22.35 33.28
C ARG A 13 -16.92 -21.21 32.34
N VAL A 14 -16.10 -20.17 32.22
CA VAL A 14 -16.17 -19.24 31.09
C VAL A 14 -15.26 -19.79 30.00
N LEU A 15 -15.85 -20.58 29.10
CA LEU A 15 -15.28 -20.88 27.79
C LEU A 15 -15.31 -19.59 26.97
N LEU A 16 -14.28 -18.76 27.15
CA LEU A 16 -14.00 -17.66 26.24
C LEU A 16 -13.55 -18.29 24.92
N CYS A 17 -14.51 -18.47 24.00
CA CYS A 17 -14.24 -18.73 22.61
C CYS A 17 -13.47 -17.53 22.06
N LEU A 18 -12.14 -17.58 22.17
CA LEU A 18 -11.24 -16.71 21.46
C LEU A 18 -11.33 -17.13 19.99
N PHE A 19 -12.36 -16.64 19.30
CA PHE A 19 -12.30 -16.51 17.84
C PHE A 19 -11.14 -15.57 17.57
N PHE A 20 -9.93 -16.13 17.48
CA PHE A 20 -8.90 -15.54 16.65
C PHE A 20 -9.49 -15.49 15.24
N VAL A 21 -10.21 -14.42 14.95
CA VAL A 21 -10.30 -13.90 13.60
C VAL A 21 -8.85 -13.59 13.27
N LEU A 22 -8.15 -14.57 12.69
CA LEU A 22 -6.90 -14.32 12.01
C LEU A 22 -7.27 -13.23 11.00
N PRO A 23 -6.76 -11.98 11.14
CA PRO A 23 -6.96 -11.00 10.09
C PRO A 23 -6.34 -11.64 8.86
N GLY A 24 -7.19 -12.13 7.94
CA GLY A 24 -6.75 -12.85 6.76
C GLY A 24 -5.71 -11.98 6.10
N ASN A 25 -4.48 -12.50 5.98
CA ASN A 25 -3.26 -11.77 5.64
C ASN A 25 -3.57 -10.64 4.66
N ALA A 26 -3.82 -9.46 5.21
CA ALA A 26 -4.15 -8.32 4.39
C ALA A 26 -2.83 -8.01 3.67
N ARG A 27 -2.84 -8.02 2.35
CA ARG A 27 -1.64 -7.88 1.52
C ARG A 27 -1.36 -6.39 1.32
N ALA A 28 -0.16 -5.93 1.67
CA ALA A 28 0.27 -4.56 1.36
C ALA A 28 0.33 -4.33 -0.16
N GLY A 29 -0.03 -3.14 -0.64
CA GLY A 29 0.06 -2.75 -2.06
C GLY A 29 -1.10 -3.23 -2.94
N LEU A 30 -0.84 -3.39 -4.25
CA LEU A 30 -1.83 -3.83 -5.24
C LEU A 30 -2.54 -5.13 -4.83
N ASP A 31 -3.86 -5.19 -5.04
CA ASP A 31 -4.76 -6.26 -4.59
C ASP A 31 -4.98 -6.28 -3.06
N GLY A 32 -4.37 -5.35 -2.33
CA GLY A 32 -4.50 -5.12 -0.89
C GLY A 32 -5.72 -4.30 -0.49
N ASN A 33 -5.97 -4.19 0.81
CA ASN A 33 -7.11 -3.41 1.33
C ASN A 33 -6.69 -2.02 1.82
N ARG A 34 -7.55 -1.02 1.63
CA ARG A 34 -7.34 0.37 2.06
C ARG A 34 -7.07 0.54 3.55
N THR A 35 -7.43 -0.43 4.40
CA THR A 35 -7.07 -0.43 5.82
C THR A 35 -5.57 -0.51 6.06
N GLN A 36 -4.79 -0.89 5.04
CA GLN A 36 -3.34 -1.06 5.11
C GLN A 36 -2.54 0.15 4.65
N ILE A 37 -3.20 1.18 4.10
CA ILE A 37 -2.54 2.40 3.60
C ILE A 37 -1.64 3.03 4.66
N ALA A 38 -2.05 3.01 5.93
CA ALA A 38 -1.23 3.52 7.04
C ALA A 38 0.05 2.69 7.26
N ALA A 39 -0.04 1.36 7.12
CA ALA A 39 1.12 0.48 7.23
C ALA A 39 2.05 0.63 6.02
N ASP A 40 1.49 0.83 4.82
CA ASP A 40 2.26 1.06 3.60
C ASP A 40 2.99 2.40 3.67
N ALA A 41 2.31 3.46 4.12
CA ALA A 41 2.91 4.76 4.41
C ALA A 41 4.07 4.64 5.41
N GLN A 42 3.88 3.89 6.51
CA GLN A 42 4.94 3.67 7.50
C GLN A 42 6.16 2.96 6.90
N LYS A 43 5.96 1.88 6.12
CA LYS A 43 7.06 1.15 5.46
C LYS A 43 7.82 2.01 4.46
N LEU A 44 7.12 2.93 3.79
CA LEU A 44 7.71 3.85 2.82
C LEU A 44 8.30 5.12 3.47
N GLY A 45 8.12 5.32 4.78
CA GLY A 45 8.50 6.56 5.47
C GLY A 45 7.71 7.79 5.00
N LEU A 46 6.48 7.58 4.55
CA LEU A 46 5.56 8.59 4.05
C LEU A 46 4.44 8.86 5.06
N VAL A 47 3.73 9.96 4.85
CA VAL A 47 2.52 10.31 5.60
C VAL A 47 1.33 10.33 4.66
N ALA A 48 0.24 9.67 5.06
CA ALA A 48 -1.00 9.66 4.30
C ALA A 48 -1.77 10.97 4.44
N GLY A 49 -2.18 11.54 3.30
CA GLY A 49 -3.11 12.65 3.22
C GLY A 49 -4.58 12.21 3.36
N PRO A 50 -5.53 13.14 3.17
CA PRO A 50 -6.95 12.83 3.20
C PRO A 50 -7.35 11.91 2.04
N VAL A 51 -8.40 11.13 2.26
CA VAL A 51 -9.06 10.35 1.21
C VAL A 51 -9.86 11.31 0.33
N THR A 52 -9.62 11.25 -0.98
CA THR A 52 -10.41 11.95 -2.00
C THR A 52 -11.34 10.94 -2.66
N ASN A 53 -12.64 11.21 -2.68
CA ASN A 53 -13.63 10.34 -3.32
C ASN A 53 -13.91 10.84 -4.73
N GLU A 54 -13.88 9.90 -5.68
CA GLU A 54 -14.16 10.13 -7.10
C GLU A 54 -15.34 9.24 -7.52
N ASN A 55 -15.85 9.44 -8.73
CA ASN A 55 -16.93 8.59 -9.22
C ASN A 55 -16.43 7.14 -9.46
N GLY A 56 -16.81 6.22 -8.58
CA GLY A 56 -16.51 4.79 -8.69
C GLY A 56 -15.17 4.34 -8.06
N TYR A 57 -14.39 5.25 -7.46
CA TYR A 57 -13.17 4.92 -6.72
C TYR A 57 -12.79 6.04 -5.75
N SER A 58 -11.79 5.80 -4.91
CA SER A 58 -11.20 6.82 -4.04
C SER A 58 -9.68 6.79 -4.15
N THR A 59 -9.03 7.89 -3.77
CA THR A 59 -7.57 8.00 -3.75
C THR A 59 -7.05 8.50 -2.42
N VAL A 60 -5.82 8.11 -2.10
CA VAL A 60 -5.02 8.70 -1.02
C VAL A 60 -3.64 9.04 -1.58
N THR A 61 -3.13 10.21 -1.21
CA THR A 61 -1.77 10.61 -1.54
C THR A 61 -0.87 10.48 -0.31
N LEU A 62 0.18 9.67 -0.43
CA LEU A 62 1.26 9.51 0.54
C LEU A 62 2.41 10.44 0.14
N THR A 63 2.91 11.24 1.08
CA THR A 63 3.97 12.22 0.80
C THR A 63 5.12 12.05 1.78
N LEU A 64 6.34 12.18 1.27
CA LEU A 64 7.54 12.22 2.09
C LEU A 64 7.58 13.56 2.86
N PRO A 65 7.47 13.56 4.20
CA PRO A 65 7.49 14.81 4.94
C PRO A 65 8.90 15.43 4.90
N ALA A 66 8.98 16.76 4.83
CA ALA A 66 10.25 17.50 4.80
C ALA A 66 11.12 17.26 6.06
N THR A 67 10.48 16.85 7.16
CA THR A 67 11.12 16.47 8.42
C THR A 67 11.71 15.06 8.41
N SER A 68 11.41 14.25 7.39
CA SER A 68 12.02 12.93 7.23
C SER A 68 13.52 13.06 6.95
N PRO A 69 14.37 12.26 7.61
CA PRO A 69 15.80 12.18 7.25
C PRO A 69 16.03 11.86 5.77
N LEU A 70 15.15 11.06 5.16
CA LEU A 70 15.22 10.73 3.73
C LEU A 70 14.98 11.95 2.84
N SER A 71 14.24 12.95 3.32
CA SER A 71 13.94 14.17 2.56
C SER A 71 15.16 15.09 2.43
N MET A 72 16.19 14.93 3.27
CA MET A 72 17.35 15.83 3.30
C MET A 72 16.92 17.30 3.35
N ASN A 73 16.10 17.66 4.35
CA ASN A 73 15.51 18.99 4.51
C ASN A 73 14.74 19.47 3.27
N GLY A 74 13.87 18.63 2.69
CA GLY A 74 13.03 18.98 1.54
C GLY A 74 13.69 18.85 0.17
N ARG A 75 14.98 18.50 0.10
CA ARG A 75 15.71 18.36 -1.18
C ARG A 75 15.38 17.08 -1.93
N LYS A 76 14.87 16.09 -1.21
CA LYS A 76 14.40 14.82 -1.73
C LYS A 76 12.90 14.70 -1.52
N THR A 77 12.22 14.28 -2.57
CA THR A 77 10.77 14.06 -2.62
C THR A 77 10.45 12.63 -3.02
N LEU A 78 9.32 12.16 -2.52
CA LEU A 78 8.60 10.98 -2.99
C LEU A 78 7.13 11.21 -2.67
N THR A 79 6.29 11.08 -3.69
CA THR A 79 4.84 11.11 -3.58
C THR A 79 4.30 9.83 -4.21
N VAL A 80 3.36 9.18 -3.52
CA VAL A 80 2.66 7.99 -4.00
C VAL A 80 1.17 8.26 -3.94
N ARG A 81 0.44 8.01 -5.02
CA ARG A 81 -1.02 8.04 -5.06
C ARG A 81 -1.54 6.62 -5.19
N GLU A 82 -2.33 6.19 -4.21
CA GLU A 82 -2.98 4.89 -4.20
C GLU A 82 -4.46 5.05 -4.56
N PHE A 83 -4.97 4.15 -5.40
CA PHE A 83 -6.33 4.13 -5.89
C PHE A 83 -7.02 2.86 -5.44
N PHE A 84 -8.18 2.98 -4.82
CA PHE A 84 -8.95 1.85 -4.34
C PHE A 84 -10.42 1.94 -4.75
N ASP A 85 -11.01 0.77 -5.02
CA ASP A 85 -12.41 0.67 -5.42
C ASP A 85 -13.37 0.93 -4.25
N THR A 86 -14.67 0.91 -4.51
CA THR A 86 -15.72 1.09 -3.49
C THR A 86 -15.70 0.01 -2.40
N GLY A 87 -15.13 -1.17 -2.69
CA GLY A 87 -14.87 -2.23 -1.71
C GLY A 87 -13.58 -2.02 -0.92
N GLY A 88 -12.82 -0.97 -1.23
CA GLY A 88 -11.56 -0.63 -0.59
C GLY A 88 -10.38 -1.45 -1.08
N THR A 89 -10.47 -2.16 -2.20
CA THR A 89 -9.32 -2.89 -2.75
C THR A 89 -8.46 -1.96 -3.60
N ILE A 90 -7.15 -1.91 -3.34
CA ILE A 90 -6.18 -1.11 -4.08
C ILE A 90 -5.97 -1.75 -5.46
N PHE A 91 -6.36 -1.05 -6.52
CA PHE A 91 -6.27 -1.55 -7.89
C PHE A 91 -5.21 -0.84 -8.74
N ALA A 92 -4.77 0.35 -8.31
CA ALA A 92 -3.72 1.10 -8.98
C ALA A 92 -2.89 1.93 -8.00
N VAL A 93 -1.65 2.19 -8.40
CA VAL A 93 -0.71 3.08 -7.71
C VAL A 93 0.05 3.92 -8.75
N ALA A 94 0.36 5.16 -8.39
CA ALA A 94 1.20 6.06 -9.17
C ALA A 94 2.22 6.70 -8.23
N TRP A 95 3.43 6.99 -8.70
CA TRP A 95 4.41 7.67 -7.86
C TRP A 95 5.31 8.59 -8.67
N GLU A 96 5.84 9.59 -7.99
CA GLU A 96 6.80 10.52 -8.53
C GLU A 96 7.70 11.13 -7.46
N GLY A 97 8.85 11.66 -7.88
CA GLY A 97 9.75 12.40 -7.01
C GLY A 97 11.20 12.14 -7.35
N SER A 98 12.09 12.55 -6.45
CA SER A 98 13.52 12.33 -6.61
C SER A 98 14.00 10.96 -6.13
N LEU A 99 13.25 10.31 -5.24
CA LEU A 99 13.55 8.99 -4.68
C LEU A 99 12.66 7.92 -5.33
N PRO A 100 13.16 6.70 -5.53
CA PRO A 100 12.31 5.57 -5.88
C PRO A 100 11.52 5.08 -4.65
N PRO A 101 10.26 4.62 -4.82
CA PRO A 101 9.58 3.87 -3.78
C PRO A 101 10.14 2.45 -3.66
N ASP A 102 9.89 1.80 -2.54
CA ASP A 102 10.01 0.35 -2.43
C ASP A 102 8.87 -0.32 -3.20
N LEU A 103 9.20 -0.92 -4.36
CA LEU A 103 8.21 -1.60 -5.20
C LEU A 103 7.61 -2.84 -4.54
N SER A 104 8.29 -3.46 -3.57
CA SER A 104 7.72 -4.61 -2.86
C SER A 104 6.52 -4.21 -2.00
N VAL A 105 6.53 -2.99 -1.44
CA VAL A 105 5.40 -2.43 -0.70
C VAL A 105 4.25 -2.11 -1.67
N LEU A 106 4.55 -1.41 -2.77
CA LEU A 106 3.50 -0.96 -3.70
C LEU A 106 2.84 -2.08 -4.49
N LEU A 107 3.60 -3.12 -4.87
CA LEU A 107 3.10 -4.19 -5.73
C LEU A 107 2.59 -5.40 -4.95
N GLY A 108 2.91 -5.51 -3.66
CA GLY A 108 2.67 -6.71 -2.87
C GLY A 108 3.18 -7.96 -3.62
N ASP A 109 2.34 -8.99 -3.69
CA ASP A 109 2.70 -10.25 -4.33
C ASP A 109 2.89 -10.13 -5.86
N LYS A 110 2.39 -9.07 -6.48
CA LYS A 110 2.61 -8.81 -7.91
C LYS A 110 4.07 -8.46 -8.21
N ILE A 111 4.90 -8.20 -7.19
CA ILE A 111 6.36 -8.08 -7.34
C ILE A 111 6.97 -9.32 -8.01
N THR A 112 6.36 -10.49 -7.84
CA THR A 112 6.78 -11.75 -8.47
C THR A 112 6.65 -11.74 -10.00
N ARG A 113 5.89 -10.80 -10.57
CA ARG A 113 5.78 -10.57 -12.02
C ARG A 113 6.94 -9.74 -12.57
N VAL A 114 7.73 -9.11 -11.70
CA VAL A 114 8.90 -8.32 -12.08
C VAL A 114 10.13 -9.23 -12.09
N PRO A 115 10.85 -9.36 -13.22
CA PRO A 115 12.07 -10.15 -13.25
C PRO A 115 13.07 -9.65 -12.22
N GLN A 116 13.74 -10.54 -11.49
CA GLN A 116 14.66 -10.16 -10.40
C GLN A 116 15.77 -9.19 -10.85
N LYS A 117 16.30 -9.38 -12.07
CA LYS A 117 17.26 -8.45 -12.72
C LYS A 117 16.73 -7.02 -12.91
N ASN A 118 15.41 -6.83 -12.79
CA ASN A 118 14.68 -5.58 -12.97
C ASN A 118 14.26 -4.90 -11.67
N LEU A 119 14.56 -5.47 -10.51
CA LEU A 119 14.18 -4.93 -9.19
C LEU A 119 15.11 -3.83 -8.67
N SER A 120 16.10 -3.37 -9.46
CA SER A 120 16.93 -2.24 -9.01
C SER A 120 16.06 -0.99 -8.82
N PRO A 121 16.12 -0.32 -7.66
CA PRO A 121 15.31 0.86 -7.38
C PRO A 121 15.71 2.06 -8.26
N TYR A 122 16.91 2.04 -8.83
CA TYR A 122 17.46 3.15 -9.63
C TYR A 122 17.30 2.96 -11.14
N ARG A 123 16.42 2.08 -11.58
CA ARG A 123 16.20 1.79 -13.00
C ARG A 123 15.65 3.00 -13.76
N HIS A 124 16.26 3.26 -14.91
CA HIS A 124 15.82 4.32 -15.82
C HIS A 124 14.51 3.99 -16.53
N GLN A 125 14.29 2.72 -16.84
CA GLN A 125 13.06 2.26 -17.47
C GLN A 125 12.75 0.82 -17.09
N LEU A 126 11.48 0.56 -16.87
CA LEU A 126 10.91 -0.78 -16.74
C LEU A 126 9.49 -0.75 -17.29
N LEU A 127 9.17 -1.75 -18.10
CA LEU A 127 7.81 -2.02 -18.54
C LEU A 127 7.52 -3.49 -18.28
N VAL A 128 6.44 -3.76 -17.55
CA VAL A 128 5.90 -5.12 -17.35
C VAL A 128 4.44 -5.11 -17.78
N GLN A 129 4.06 -6.07 -18.61
CA GLN A 129 2.72 -6.22 -19.14
C GLN A 129 2.27 -7.67 -19.03
N THR A 130 1.59 -7.99 -17.94
CA THR A 130 0.91 -9.28 -17.74
C THR A 130 -0.61 -9.06 -17.71
N PRO A 131 -1.42 -10.13 -17.65
CA PRO A 131 -2.86 -10.01 -17.41
C PRO A 131 -3.20 -9.42 -16.04
N ASP A 132 -2.36 -9.65 -15.03
CA ASP A 132 -2.59 -9.27 -13.63
C ASP A 132 -1.73 -8.09 -13.14
N LEU A 133 -0.87 -7.53 -13.99
CA LEU A 133 -0.03 -6.37 -13.70
C LEU A 133 0.33 -5.60 -14.98
N LYS A 134 0.02 -4.32 -15.00
CA LYS A 134 0.72 -3.34 -15.85
C LYS A 134 1.59 -2.52 -14.93
N LEU A 135 2.88 -2.41 -15.24
CA LEU A 135 3.83 -1.61 -14.48
C LEU A 135 4.70 -0.83 -15.46
N ARG A 136 4.81 0.47 -15.24
CA ARG A 136 5.74 1.35 -15.94
C ARG A 136 6.57 2.09 -14.90
N VAL A 137 7.88 2.02 -15.04
CA VAL A 137 8.84 2.84 -14.30
C VAL A 137 9.63 3.65 -15.30
N ILE A 138 9.83 4.92 -14.99
CA ILE A 138 10.71 5.84 -15.69
C ILE A 138 11.58 6.59 -14.68
N GLY A 139 12.84 6.83 -15.04
CA GLY A 139 13.80 7.43 -14.14
C GLY A 139 14.92 8.14 -14.89
N THR A 140 15.22 9.35 -14.44
CA THR A 140 16.43 10.10 -14.76
C THR A 140 17.33 10.15 -13.52
N ALA A 141 18.47 10.85 -13.61
CA ALA A 141 19.34 11.06 -12.46
C ALA A 141 18.61 11.79 -11.29
N ARG A 142 17.63 12.66 -11.60
CA ARG A 142 17.00 13.56 -10.63
C ARG A 142 15.51 13.32 -10.41
N PHE A 143 14.84 12.63 -11.32
CA PHE A 143 13.41 12.40 -11.26
C PHE A 143 13.09 10.93 -11.51
N ARG A 144 12.14 10.39 -10.77
CA ARG A 144 11.69 9.01 -10.84
C ARG A 144 10.18 9.02 -10.76
N ALA A 145 9.56 8.28 -11.65
CA ALA A 145 8.12 8.21 -11.74
C ALA A 145 7.69 6.84 -12.23
N GLY A 146 6.43 6.52 -11.99
CA GLY A 146 5.85 5.31 -12.51
C GLY A 146 4.42 5.12 -12.08
N ASN A 147 3.87 4.03 -12.57
CA ASN A 147 2.56 3.57 -12.18
C ASN A 147 2.45 2.07 -12.34
N ALA A 148 1.53 1.50 -11.57
CA ALA A 148 1.13 0.12 -11.72
C ALA A 148 -0.36 -0.04 -11.48
N TRP A 149 -1.00 -0.96 -12.19
CA TRP A 149 -2.40 -1.30 -11.98
C TRP A 149 -2.72 -2.72 -12.39
N ILE A 150 -3.86 -3.22 -11.90
CA ILE A 150 -4.43 -4.52 -12.25
C ILE A 150 -5.52 -4.29 -13.31
N PRO A 151 -5.33 -4.70 -14.58
CA PRO A 151 -6.29 -4.44 -15.66
C PRO A 151 -7.72 -4.88 -15.36
N ALA A 152 -7.87 -6.07 -14.77
CA ALA A 152 -9.17 -6.66 -14.46
C ALA A 152 -9.91 -6.00 -13.27
N ARG A 153 -9.27 -5.08 -12.54
CA ARG A 153 -9.85 -4.37 -11.38
C ARG A 153 -10.13 -2.90 -11.63
N LEU A 154 -9.94 -2.41 -12.86
CA LEU A 154 -10.30 -1.03 -13.16
C LEU A 154 -11.82 -0.83 -12.99
N PRO A 155 -12.28 0.18 -12.23
CA PRO A 155 -13.69 0.49 -12.10
C PRO A 155 -14.35 0.76 -13.47
N PRO A 156 -15.66 0.52 -13.64
CA PRO A 156 -16.36 0.87 -14.86
C PRO A 156 -16.18 2.36 -15.22
N GLY A 157 -15.84 2.64 -16.47
CA GLY A 157 -15.60 4.01 -16.94
C GLY A 157 -14.26 4.63 -16.50
N PHE A 158 -13.44 3.92 -15.71
CA PHE A 158 -12.14 4.39 -15.30
C PHE A 158 -11.19 4.51 -16.50
N ARG A 159 -10.49 5.64 -16.60
CA ARG A 159 -9.53 5.89 -17.67
C ARG A 159 -8.10 5.84 -17.11
N THR A 160 -7.22 5.08 -17.76
CA THR A 160 -5.85 4.84 -17.26
C THR A 160 -4.94 6.08 -17.33
N ASP A 161 -5.34 7.12 -18.05
CA ASP A 161 -4.70 8.44 -18.03
C ASP A 161 -4.75 9.08 -16.63
N GLN A 162 -5.75 8.76 -15.79
CA GLN A 162 -5.85 9.23 -14.40
C GLN A 162 -4.74 8.69 -13.48
N ILE A 163 -4.12 7.55 -13.85
CA ILE A 163 -2.98 6.94 -13.14
C ILE A 163 -1.65 7.43 -13.73
N ARG A 164 -1.68 8.10 -14.88
CA ARG A 164 -0.44 8.48 -15.57
C ARG A 164 0.31 9.54 -14.76
N VAL A 165 1.60 9.27 -14.58
CA VAL A 165 2.57 10.28 -14.17
C VAL A 165 3.23 10.82 -15.42
N LEU A 166 3.08 12.12 -15.65
CA LEU A 166 3.78 12.80 -16.74
C LEU A 166 5.23 12.97 -16.29
N ALA A 167 6.16 12.47 -17.10
CA ALA A 167 7.55 12.91 -16.94
C ALA A 167 7.58 14.41 -17.26
N PRO A 168 8.31 15.22 -16.49
CA PRO A 168 8.55 16.61 -16.86
C PRO A 168 9.28 16.72 -18.20
#